data_AF-A0A8J3HRS2-F1
#
_entry.id   AF-A0A8J3HRS2-F1
#
_cell.length_a   1.000
_cell.length_b   1.000
_cell.length_c   1.000
_cell.angle_alpha   90.00
_cell.angle_beta   90.00
_cell.angle_gamma   90.00
#
_symmetry.space_group_name_H-M   'P 1'
#
loop_
_entity.id
_entity.type
_entity.pdbx_description
1 polymer ?
#
loop_
_entity_poly.entity_id
_entity_poly.type
_entity_poly.pdbx_seq_one_letter_code
_entity_poly.pdbx_strand_id
1 'polypeptide(L)'
;MAFHPLRPQFAVACELDNTVLIYDYTTEAGHVELLQVLETVPVHAPENAVADIHFDSAGERLYVSNRGHNSIAVFVIGPDGRWQRLATESSGGNWPRHFAVAPDGRFLLVANQYSGEVTVLPVVEGTRALGEPMTSVTVPGASCVQLIS
;
A
#
# COMPACT_ATOMS: atom_id res chain seq x y z
N MET A 1 6.52 -7.38 -2.02
CA MET A 1 6.36 -7.14 -3.47
C MET A 1 4.95 -7.54 -3.87
N ALA A 2 4.40 -6.96 -4.94
CA ALA A 2 3.07 -7.31 -5.45
C ALA A 2 3.09 -7.35 -6.98
N PHE A 3 2.38 -8.28 -7.59
CA PHE A 3 2.18 -8.33 -9.04
C PHE A 3 0.92 -7.56 -9.40
N HIS A 4 1.00 -6.77 -10.48
CA HIS A 4 -0.17 -6.10 -11.01
C HIS A 4 -1.15 -7.15 -11.55
N PRO A 5 -2.46 -7.09 -11.24
CA PRO A 5 -3.41 -8.14 -11.58
C PRO A 5 -3.67 -8.28 -13.09
N LEU A 6 -3.51 -7.19 -13.85
CA LEU A 6 -3.87 -7.12 -15.27
C LEU A 6 -2.72 -6.78 -16.24
N ARG A 7 -1.54 -6.44 -15.75
CA ARG A 7 -0.41 -5.93 -16.57
C ARG A 7 0.84 -6.73 -16.23
N PRO A 8 1.78 -6.88 -17.16
CA PRO A 8 3.05 -7.53 -16.89
C PRO A 8 3.98 -6.58 -16.09
N GLN A 9 3.51 -6.17 -14.91
CA GLN A 9 4.19 -5.29 -13.97
C GLN A 9 4.22 -5.90 -12.58
N PHE A 10 5.25 -5.59 -11.80
CA PHE A 10 5.26 -5.82 -10.36
C PHE A 10 5.91 -4.64 -9.63
N ALA A 11 5.57 -4.50 -8.36
CA ALA A 11 6.08 -3.46 -7.49
C ALA A 11 6.84 -4.05 -6.31
N VAL A 12 7.97 -3.43 -5.97
CA VAL A 12 8.81 -3.81 -4.82
C VAL A 12 8.81 -2.66 -3.82
N ALA A 13 8.40 -2.95 -2.60
CA ALA A 13 8.52 -2.05 -1.45
C ALA A 13 9.96 -2.11 -0.92
N CYS A 14 10.62 -0.95 -0.83
CA CYS A 14 11.99 -0.82 -0.35
C CYS A 14 11.99 -0.26 1.07
N GLU A 15 12.04 -1.16 2.05
CA GLU A 15 11.92 -0.87 3.49
C GLU A 15 12.82 0.28 3.95
N LEU A 16 14.10 0.27 3.58
CA LEU A 16 15.11 1.21 4.06
C LEU A 16 15.17 2.53 3.28
N ASP A 17 14.63 2.54 2.06
CA ASP A 17 14.77 3.69 1.14
C ASP A 17 13.51 4.55 1.09
N ASN A 18 12.42 4.14 1.74
CA ASN A 18 11.12 4.83 1.69
C ASN A 18 10.56 4.97 0.26
N THR A 19 10.86 3.97 -0.57
CA THR A 19 10.49 3.97 -1.98
C THR A 19 9.77 2.69 -2.39
N VAL A 20 9.11 2.79 -3.55
CA VAL A 20 8.55 1.69 -4.31
C VAL A 20 9.17 1.71 -5.68
N LEU A 21 9.65 0.55 -6.11
CA LEU A 21 10.18 0.31 -7.45
C LEU A 21 9.12 -0.38 -8.28
N ILE A 22 8.79 0.19 -9.45
CA ILE A 22 7.89 -0.43 -10.43
C ILE A 22 8.73 -1.04 -11.54
N TYR A 23 8.47 -2.31 -11.84
CA TYR A 23 9.15 -3.04 -12.90
C TYR A 23 8.15 -3.52 -13.95
N ASP A 24 8.55 -3.43 -15.22
CA ASP A 24 7.95 -4.22 -16.30
C ASP A 24 8.67 -5.58 -16.39
N TYR A 25 7.96 -6.62 -16.83
CA TYR A 25 8.57 -7.90 -17.12
C TYR A 25 8.03 -8.57 -18.39
N THR A 26 8.80 -9.48 -18.98
CA THR A 26 8.32 -10.35 -20.07
C THR A 26 8.05 -11.75 -19.54
N THR A 27 6.93 -12.35 -19.94
CA THR A 27 6.53 -13.69 -19.49
C THR A 27 7.35 -14.81 -20.12
N GLU A 28 7.97 -14.58 -21.28
CA GLU A 28 8.67 -15.62 -22.05
C GLU A 28 10.19 -15.65 -21.86
N ALA A 29 10.83 -14.51 -21.55
CA ALA A 29 12.29 -14.40 -21.53
C ALA A 29 12.89 -13.97 -20.18
N GLY A 30 12.05 -13.82 -19.13
CA GLY A 30 12.52 -13.42 -17.79
C GLY A 30 13.18 -12.05 -17.76
N HIS A 31 12.92 -11.20 -18.76
CA HIS A 31 13.44 -9.84 -18.79
C HIS A 31 12.66 -9.00 -17.77
N VAL A 32 13.39 -8.18 -17.02
CA VAL A 32 12.84 -7.28 -15.99
C VAL A 32 13.51 -5.92 -16.18
N GLU A 33 12.70 -4.87 -16.31
CA GLU A 33 13.17 -3.49 -16.49
C GLU A 33 12.57 -2.58 -15.42
N LEU A 34 13.41 -1.74 -14.80
CA LEU A 34 12.95 -0.75 -13.84
C LEU A 34 12.26 0.40 -14.58
N LEU A 35 10.98 0.60 -14.32
CA LEU A 35 10.16 1.63 -14.94
C LEU A 35 10.13 2.93 -14.11
N GLN A 36 9.95 2.81 -12.78
CA GLN A 36 9.81 3.97 -11.88
C GLN A 36 10.38 3.71 -10.48
N VAL A 37 10.84 4.81 -9.86
CA VAL A 37 11.10 4.91 -8.42
C VAL A 37 10.14 5.94 -7.85
N LEU A 38 9.39 5.57 -6.81
CA LEU A 38 8.35 6.40 -6.22
C LEU A 38 8.56 6.52 -4.71
N GLU A 39 8.56 7.74 -4.18
CA GLU A 39 8.59 7.97 -2.73
C GLU A 39 7.23 7.67 -2.10
N THR A 40 7.21 6.99 -0.95
CA THR A 40 5.98 6.64 -0.24
C THR A 40 5.48 7.73 0.71
N VAL A 41 6.34 8.68 1.07
CA VAL A 41 6.05 9.80 1.97
C VAL A 41 6.46 11.12 1.29
N PRO A 42 5.76 12.24 1.56
CA PRO A 42 6.06 13.54 0.94
C PRO A 42 7.33 14.21 1.47
N VAL A 43 7.76 13.85 2.68
CA VAL A 43 8.96 14.36 3.34
C VAL A 43 9.68 13.16 3.93
N HIS A 44 10.99 13.07 3.70
CA HIS A 44 11.80 12.02 4.28
C HIS A 44 11.71 12.07 5.81
N ALA A 45 11.14 11.03 6.41
CA ALA A 45 11.02 10.89 7.85
C ALA A 45 12.12 9.94 8.35
N PRO A 46 12.98 10.38 9.29
CA PRO A 46 14.19 9.63 9.67
C PRO A 46 13.92 8.28 10.33
N GLU A 47 12.70 8.03 10.80
CA GLU A 47 12.28 6.75 11.41
C GLU A 47 11.25 6.00 10.55
N ASN A 48 11.15 6.32 9.26
CA ASN A 48 10.22 5.62 8.38
C ASN A 48 10.80 4.32 7.82
N ALA A 49 9.96 3.30 7.78
CA ALA A 49 10.27 2.02 7.17
C ALA A 49 9.04 1.48 6.43
N VAL A 50 9.16 1.36 5.11
CA VAL A 50 8.11 0.71 4.29
C VAL A 50 7.93 -0.74 4.75
N ALA A 51 6.71 -1.28 4.72
CA ALA A 51 6.47 -2.67 5.11
C ALA A 51 5.77 -3.47 4.03
N ASP A 52 4.47 -3.24 3.83
CA ASP A 52 3.61 -4.08 3.02
C ASP A 52 3.12 -3.37 1.76
N ILE A 53 2.75 -4.13 0.73
CA ILE A 53 2.42 -3.61 -0.59
C ILE A 53 1.36 -4.47 -1.28
N HIS A 54 0.29 -3.85 -1.77
CA HIS A 54 -0.82 -4.54 -2.44
C HIS A 54 -1.38 -3.70 -3.58
N PHE A 55 -1.67 -4.33 -4.71
CA PHE A 55 -2.58 -3.76 -5.71
C PHE A 55 -4.04 -4.02 -5.31
N ASP A 56 -4.96 -3.16 -5.75
CA ASP A 56 -6.37 -3.53 -5.75
C ASP A 56 -6.67 -4.54 -6.86
N SER A 57 -7.84 -5.20 -6.77
CA SER A 57 -8.27 -6.22 -7.73
C SER A 57 -8.44 -5.67 -9.15
N ALA A 58 -8.73 -4.37 -9.29
CA ALA A 58 -8.85 -3.68 -10.57
C ALA A 58 -7.48 -3.29 -11.18
N GLY A 59 -6.38 -3.30 -10.40
CA GLY A 59 -5.08 -2.81 -10.83
C GLY A 59 -5.04 -1.30 -11.08
N GLU A 60 -5.95 -0.54 -10.47
CA GLU A 60 -5.98 0.93 -10.61
C GLU A 60 -5.23 1.64 -9.48
N ARG A 61 -5.03 0.94 -8.36
CA ARG A 61 -4.41 1.48 -7.16
C ARG A 61 -3.33 0.54 -6.65
N LEU A 62 -2.25 1.14 -6.16
CA LEU A 62 -1.19 0.48 -5.42
C LEU A 62 -1.10 1.11 -4.03
N TYR A 63 -1.24 0.28 -3.01
CA TYR A 63 -1.19 0.67 -1.61
C TYR A 63 0.12 0.22 -0.98
N VAL A 64 0.69 1.06 -0.12
CA VAL A 64 1.98 0.78 0.53
C VAL A 64 1.96 1.28 1.95
N SER A 65 2.30 0.44 2.92
CA SER A 65 2.33 0.86 4.33
C SER A 65 3.69 1.41 4.75
N ASN A 66 3.65 2.42 5.61
CA ASN A 66 4.80 3.12 6.15
C ASN A 66 4.78 3.05 7.68
N ARG A 67 5.71 2.31 8.28
CA ARG A 67 5.93 2.30 9.74
C ARG A 67 6.78 3.51 10.12
N GLY A 68 6.46 4.15 11.24
CA GLY A 68 7.10 5.43 11.63
C GLY A 68 6.29 6.63 11.16
N HIS A 69 6.12 6.82 9.86
CA HIS A 69 5.15 7.82 9.34
C HIS A 69 3.69 7.38 9.59
N ASN A 70 3.45 6.11 9.94
CA ASN A 70 2.17 5.55 10.36
C ASN A 70 1.04 5.81 9.36
N SER A 71 1.32 5.50 8.09
CA SER A 71 0.43 5.85 6.97
C SER A 71 0.34 4.74 5.92
N ILE A 72 -0.66 4.86 5.06
CA ILE A 72 -0.80 4.12 3.82
C ILE A 72 -0.63 5.12 2.66
N ALA A 73 0.42 4.92 1.85
CA ALA A 73 0.59 5.62 0.59
C ALA A 73 -0.32 5.00 -0.47
N VAL A 74 -0.99 5.85 -1.25
CA VAL A 74 -1.88 5.44 -2.36
C VAL A 74 -1.30 5.97 -3.66
N PHE A 75 -1.00 5.07 -4.58
CA PHE A 75 -0.53 5.39 -5.93
C PHE A 75 -1.59 5.03 -6.97
N VAL A 76 -1.64 5.82 -8.03
CA VAL A 76 -2.55 5.64 -9.17
C VAL A 76 -1.80 5.87 -10.47
N ILE A 77 -2.36 5.41 -11.59
CA ILE A 77 -1.84 5.75 -12.91
C ILE A 77 -2.38 7.12 -13.33
N GLY A 78 -1.46 8.03 -13.65
CA GLY A 78 -1.74 9.37 -14.16
C GLY A 78 -2.13 9.38 -15.65
N PRO A 79 -2.52 10.55 -16.19
CA PRO A 79 -2.92 10.68 -17.59
C PRO A 79 -1.79 10.36 -18.59
N ASP A 80 -0.54 10.47 -18.16
CA ASP A 80 0.67 10.12 -18.92
C ASP A 80 0.97 8.61 -18.90
N GLY A 81 0.14 7.80 -18.24
CA GLY A 81 0.31 6.36 -18.11
C GLY A 81 1.29 5.94 -17.02
N ARG A 82 1.86 6.87 -16.25
CA ARG A 82 2.83 6.60 -15.19
C ARG A 82 2.18 6.51 -13.83
N TRP A 83 2.75 5.70 -12.94
CA TRP A 83 2.34 5.67 -11.52
C TRP A 83 2.73 6.98 -10.83
N GLN A 84 1.83 7.51 -10.01
CA GLN A 84 2.02 8.73 -9.23
C GLN A 84 1.40 8.56 -7.84
N ARG A 85 2.03 9.16 -6.82
CA ARG A 85 1.45 9.18 -5.47
C ARG A 85 0.26 10.13 -5.46
N LEU A 86 -0.92 9.58 -5.23
CA LEU A 86 -2.15 10.36 -5.05
C LEU A 86 -2.20 10.97 -3.66
N ALA A 87 -1.93 10.15 -2.65
CA ALA A 87 -2.09 10.53 -1.24
C ALA A 87 -1.20 9.69 -0.32
N THR A 88 -1.05 10.16 0.92
CA THR A 88 -0.43 9.44 2.03
C THR A 88 -1.32 9.65 3.24
N GLU A 89 -2.15 8.66 3.55
CA GLU A 89 -3.24 8.79 4.53
C GLU A 89 -2.88 8.08 5.84
N SER A 90 -3.46 8.55 6.95
CA SER A 90 -3.27 7.91 8.25
C SER A 90 -3.65 6.43 8.23
N SER A 91 -2.83 5.58 8.86
CA SER A 91 -3.19 4.17 9.11
C SER A 91 -4.23 3.98 10.21
N GLY A 92 -4.56 5.06 10.93
CA GLY A 92 -5.44 5.03 12.10
C GLY A 92 -4.83 4.35 13.33
N GLY A 93 -3.50 4.19 13.36
CA GLY A 93 -2.77 3.60 14.47
C GLY A 93 -1.26 3.82 14.36
N ASN A 94 -0.48 2.99 15.04
CA ASN A 94 0.97 3.06 15.09
C ASN A 94 1.61 1.77 14.54
N TRP A 95 2.59 1.95 13.66
CA TRP A 95 3.41 0.88 13.09
C TRP A 95 2.61 -0.10 12.18
N PRO A 96 1.99 0.39 11.09
CA PRO A 96 1.19 -0.43 10.16
C PRO A 96 2.07 -1.42 9.40
N ARG A 97 2.24 -2.61 9.97
CA ARG A 97 3.20 -3.61 9.48
C ARG A 97 2.66 -4.43 8.31
N HIS A 98 1.35 -4.60 8.25
CA HIS A 98 0.68 -5.39 7.23
C HIS A 98 -0.74 -4.87 7.04
N PHE A 99 -1.29 -5.04 5.86
CA PHE A 99 -2.71 -4.77 5.63
C PHE A 99 -3.27 -5.74 4.59
N ALA A 100 -4.60 -5.77 4.47
CA ALA A 100 -5.28 -6.49 3.40
C ALA A 100 -6.28 -5.57 2.71
N VAL A 101 -6.38 -5.68 1.38
CA VAL A 101 -7.38 -4.98 0.58
C VAL A 101 -8.60 -5.89 0.44
N ALA A 102 -9.79 -5.39 0.78
CA ALA A 102 -11.03 -6.13 0.59
C ALA A 102 -11.23 -6.49 -0.91
N PRO A 103 -11.78 -7.68 -1.26
CA PRO A 103 -11.97 -8.08 -2.65
C PRO A 103 -12.83 -7.11 -3.48
N ASP A 104 -13.80 -6.47 -2.82
CA ASP A 104 -14.65 -5.44 -3.41
C ASP A 104 -13.96 -4.06 -3.53
N GLY A 105 -12.73 -3.94 -3.04
CA GLY A 105 -11.91 -2.74 -3.10
C GLY A 105 -12.44 -1.57 -2.27
N ARG A 106 -13.41 -1.79 -1.38
CA ARG A 106 -14.06 -0.72 -0.58
C ARG A 106 -13.36 -0.43 0.74
N PHE A 107 -12.59 -1.38 1.26
CA PHE A 107 -11.95 -1.26 2.57
C PHE A 107 -10.53 -1.81 2.57
N LEU A 108 -9.69 -1.23 3.40
CA LEU A 108 -8.41 -1.80 3.84
C LEU A 108 -8.51 -2.17 5.32
N LEU A 109 -7.97 -3.33 5.68
CA LEU A 109 -7.79 -3.74 7.08
C LEU A 109 -6.31 -3.63 7.41
N VAL A 110 -5.94 -2.73 8.32
CA VAL A 110 -4.55 -2.39 8.62
C VAL A 110 -4.19 -2.89 10.01
N ALA A 111 -3.19 -3.77 10.11
CA ALA A 111 -2.62 -4.21 11.38
C ALA A 111 -1.57 -3.20 11.88
N ASN A 112 -1.96 -2.45 12.91
CA ASN A 112 -1.12 -1.46 13.58
C ASN A 112 -0.42 -2.12 14.76
N GLN A 113 0.85 -2.52 14.55
CA GLN A 113 1.56 -3.44 15.44
C GLN A 113 1.79 -2.88 16.85
N TYR A 114 2.13 -1.60 16.97
CA TYR A 114 2.55 -1.01 18.24
C TYR A 114 1.40 -0.43 19.06
N SER A 115 0.33 -0.01 18.41
CA SER A 115 -0.90 0.41 19.09
C SER A 115 -1.83 -0.78 19.41
N GLY A 116 -1.68 -1.90 18.69
CA GLY A 116 -2.31 -3.15 19.05
C GLY A 116 -3.76 -3.27 18.57
N GLU A 117 -4.05 -2.75 17.39
CA GLU A 117 -5.36 -2.88 16.75
C GLU A 117 -5.27 -3.21 15.26
N VAL A 118 -6.37 -3.76 14.75
CA VAL A 118 -6.65 -3.81 13.31
C VAL A 118 -7.68 -2.73 13.01
N THR A 119 -7.30 -1.76 12.17
CA THR A 119 -8.14 -0.62 11.79
C THR A 119 -8.76 -0.84 10.41
N VAL A 120 -10.03 -0.45 10.24
CA VAL A 120 -10.73 -0.46 8.95
C VAL A 120 -10.70 0.95 8.34
N LEU A 121 -10.00 1.08 7.21
CA LEU A 121 -9.99 2.31 6.41
C LEU A 121 -10.92 2.16 5.20
N PRO A 122 -11.85 3.10 4.97
CA PRO A 122 -12.69 3.09 3.77
C PRO A 122 -11.93 3.67 2.58
N VAL A 123 -12.25 3.18 1.39
CA VAL A 123 -12.01 3.95 0.16
C VAL A 123 -13.19 4.89 -0.04
N VAL A 124 -12.93 6.19 -0.15
CA VAL A 124 -14.00 7.19 -0.31
C VAL A 124 -14.59 7.09 -1.72
N GLU A 125 -15.91 6.89 -1.78
CA GLU A 125 -16.67 6.75 -3.04
C GLU A 125 -16.48 7.95 -3.96
N GLY A 126 -16.35 7.68 -5.27
CA GLY A 126 -16.08 8.71 -6.27
C GLY A 126 -14.66 9.28 -6.23
N THR A 127 -13.84 8.86 -5.27
CA THR A 127 -12.43 9.20 -5.17
C THR A 127 -11.55 7.96 -5.33
N ARG A 128 -10.23 8.17 -5.35
CA ARG A 128 -9.22 7.11 -5.26
C ARG A 128 -8.47 7.12 -3.91
N ALA A 129 -8.90 7.95 -2.96
CA ALA A 129 -8.24 8.16 -1.68
C ALA A 129 -8.85 7.27 -0.58
N LEU A 130 -8.10 7.10 0.52
CA LEU A 130 -8.62 6.51 1.75
C LEU A 130 -9.28 7.60 2.59
N GLY A 131 -10.32 7.22 3.33
CA GLY A 131 -10.98 8.09 4.30
C GLY A 131 -10.49 7.86 5.73
N GLU A 132 -11.07 8.60 6.65
CA GLU A 132 -10.81 8.44 8.09
C GLU A 132 -11.16 7.01 8.57
N PRO A 133 -10.43 6.49 9.58
CA PRO A 133 -10.73 5.21 10.21
C PRO A 133 -12.21 5.08 10.63
N MET A 134 -12.87 4.02 10.17
CA MET A 134 -14.28 3.76 10.51
C MET A 134 -14.42 3.08 11.87
N THR A 135 -13.58 2.09 12.13
CA THR A 135 -13.60 1.29 13.35
C THR A 135 -12.26 0.56 13.52
N SER A 136 -12.03 0.04 14.71
CA SER A 136 -10.88 -0.81 15.01
C SER A 136 -11.25 -1.92 15.99
N VAL A 137 -10.49 -2.99 15.95
CA VAL A 137 -10.59 -4.10 16.92
C VAL A 137 -9.24 -4.28 17.59
N THR A 138 -9.23 -4.35 18.92
CA THR A 138 -8.01 -4.61 19.68
C THR A 138 -7.49 -6.01 19.40
N VAL A 139 -6.28 -6.07 18.87
CA VAL A 139 -5.55 -7.30 18.57
C VAL A 139 -4.08 -7.03 18.94
N PRO A 140 -3.67 -7.31 20.19
CA PRO A 140 -2.34 -6.97 20.67
C PRO A 140 -1.24 -7.56 19.78
N GLY A 141 -0.35 -6.71 19.28
CA GLY A 141 0.77 -7.12 18.43
C GLY A 141 0.39 -7.57 17.02
N ALA A 142 -0.80 -7.22 16.52
CA ALA A 142 -1.22 -7.53 15.15
C ALA A 142 -0.14 -7.11 14.14
N SER A 143 0.42 -8.08 13.43
CA SER A 143 1.47 -7.85 12.43
C SER A 143 1.16 -8.46 11.07
N CYS A 144 0.01 -9.12 10.94
CA CYS A 144 -0.47 -9.74 9.72
C CYS A 144 -2.01 -9.75 9.73
N VAL A 145 -2.61 -9.47 8.58
CA VAL A 145 -4.06 -9.60 8.36
C VAL A 145 -4.23 -10.33 7.04
N GLN A 146 -5.06 -11.37 7.03
CA GLN A 146 -5.41 -12.09 5.82
C GLN A 146 -6.92 -12.24 5.75
N LEU A 147 -7.47 -11.97 4.56
CA LEU A 147 -8.87 -12.24 4.28
C LEU A 147 -9.02 -13.72 3.89
N ILE A 148 -10.00 -14.40 4.48
CA ILE A 148 -10.31 -15.80 4.19
C ILE A 148 -11.48 -15.79 3.21
N SER A 149 -11.29 -16.43 2.06
CA SER A 149 -12.28 -16.62 0.99
C SER A 149 -12.60 -18.09 0.80
#